data_AF-A0A5F2H0N2-F1
#
_entry.id   AF-A0A5F2H0N2-F1
#
_cell.length_a   1.000
_cell.length_b   1.000
_cell.length_c   1.000
_cell.angle_alpha   90.00
_cell.angle_beta   90.00
_cell.angle_gamma   90.00
#
_symmetry.space_group_name_H-M   'P 1'
#
loop_
_entity.id
_entity.type
_entity.pdbx_description
1 polymer ?
#
loop_
_entity_poly.entity_id
_entity_poly.type
_entity_poly.pdbx_seq_one_letter_code
_entity_poly.pdbx_strand_id
1 'polypeptide(L)'
;MGWALGFDDKWNRDVGYGVPAYCDHPGCDKKIDRGLSYVCGGEPYGGEHGCGLHFCGDHLQYRQPRGEDRVYQNCRRCMTYRLPYKPKADHPEWTEWKQTDPSWTEWRASQPAA
;
A
#
# COMPACT_ATOMS: atom_id res chain seq x y z
N MET A 1 14.66 12.65 3.39
CA MET A 1 13.38 12.93 2.71
C MET A 1 12.38 11.88 3.16
N GLY A 2 11.28 12.28 3.81
CA GLY A 2 10.31 11.34 4.38
C GLY A 2 9.28 10.90 3.35
N TRP A 3 9.01 9.60 3.25
CA TRP A 3 7.96 9.05 2.39
C TRP A 3 6.60 9.09 3.10
N ALA A 4 6.22 10.29 3.56
CA ALA A 4 5.02 10.48 4.37
C ALA A 4 3.74 10.33 3.55
N LEU A 5 3.71 10.90 2.34
CA LEU A 5 2.59 10.86 1.41
C LEU A 5 3.10 10.84 -0.03
N GLY A 6 2.52 9.98 -0.85
CA GLY A 6 2.70 9.87 -2.29
C GLY A 6 1.47 9.22 -2.94
N PHE A 7 1.49 9.07 -4.25
CA PHE A 7 0.38 8.48 -5.00
C PHE A 7 0.88 7.30 -5.85
N ASP A 8 0.14 6.19 -5.81
CA ASP A 8 0.42 5.00 -6.61
C ASP A 8 -0.57 4.93 -7.78
N ASP A 9 -0.08 5.24 -8.99
CA ASP A 9 -0.88 5.22 -10.22
C ASP A 9 -1.36 3.81 -10.60
N LYS A 10 -0.64 2.75 -10.21
CA LYS A 10 -1.00 1.36 -10.53
C LYS A 10 -2.25 0.94 -9.78
N TRP A 11 -2.37 1.35 -8.52
CA TRP A 11 -3.52 1.03 -7.66
C TRP A 11 -4.48 2.20 -7.47
N ASN A 12 -4.19 3.35 -8.08
CA ASN A 12 -4.93 4.60 -8.02
C ASN A 12 -5.28 5.01 -6.58
N ARG A 13 -4.26 5.03 -5.69
CA ARG A 13 -4.46 5.29 -4.26
C ARG A 13 -3.26 5.97 -3.61
N ASP A 14 -3.53 6.68 -2.52
CA ASP A 14 -2.51 7.32 -1.70
C ASP A 14 -1.64 6.25 -1.00
N VAL A 15 -0.32 6.49 -0.91
CA VAL A 15 0.68 5.63 -0.26
C VAL A 15 1.63 6.46 0.61
N GLY A 16 2.32 5.81 1.55
CA GLY A 16 3.26 6.46 2.48
C GLY A 16 2.99 6.13 3.95
N TYR A 17 3.94 6.48 4.80
CA TYR A 17 3.88 6.22 6.25
C TYR A 17 2.77 7.00 6.96
N GLY A 18 2.27 8.09 6.36
CA GLY A 18 1.16 8.87 6.88
C GLY A 18 -0.22 8.41 6.41
N VAL A 19 -0.30 7.34 5.60
CA VAL A 19 -1.56 6.86 5.00
C VAL A 19 -2.04 5.61 5.73
N PRO A 20 -2.93 5.72 6.75
CA PRO A 20 -3.47 4.55 7.42
C PRO A 20 -4.29 3.71 6.46
N ALA A 21 -4.16 2.39 6.57
CA ALA A 21 -4.84 1.42 5.73
C ALA A 21 -5.13 0.13 6.50
N TYR A 22 -6.03 -0.69 5.94
CA TYR A 22 -6.14 -2.09 6.33
C TYR A 22 -5.19 -2.93 5.51
N CYS A 23 -4.73 -4.04 6.09
CA CYS A 23 -4.00 -5.07 5.36
C CYS A 23 -4.78 -5.54 4.12
N ASP A 24 -4.16 -5.53 2.94
CA ASP A 24 -4.75 -5.94 1.67
C ASP A 24 -5.01 -7.48 1.57
N HIS A 25 -4.69 -8.25 2.62
CA HIS A 25 -5.04 -9.66 2.67
C HIS A 25 -6.56 -9.83 2.87
N PRO A 26 -7.23 -10.69 2.09
CA PRO A 26 -8.65 -10.98 2.28
C PRO A 26 -8.94 -11.45 3.72
N GLY A 27 -9.91 -10.82 4.38
CA GLY A 27 -10.31 -11.15 5.75
C GLY A 27 -9.37 -10.68 6.87
N CYS A 28 -8.33 -9.88 6.57
CA CYS A 28 -7.44 -9.31 7.60
C CYS A 28 -7.71 -7.83 7.85
N ASP A 29 -8.20 -7.46 9.02
CA ASP A 29 -8.53 -6.05 9.33
C ASP A 29 -7.50 -5.38 10.24
N LYS A 30 -6.27 -5.92 10.26
CA LYS A 30 -5.15 -5.27 10.93
C LYS A 30 -4.88 -3.90 10.31
N LYS A 31 -4.89 -2.88 11.16
CA LYS A 31 -4.50 -1.52 10.80
C LYS A 31 -2.99 -1.45 10.59
N ILE A 32 -2.59 -0.86 9.48
CA ILE A 32 -1.22 -0.60 9.06
C ILE A 32 -1.15 0.81 8.45
N ASP A 33 0.01 1.18 7.91
CA ASP A 33 0.15 2.26 6.95
C ASP A 33 0.54 1.72 5.56
N ARG A 34 0.42 2.55 4.52
CA ARG A 34 0.89 2.22 3.17
C ARG A 34 2.36 2.59 2.95
N GLY A 35 3.18 2.46 3.99
CA GLY A 35 4.61 2.66 3.99
C GLY A 35 5.41 1.45 3.52
N LEU A 36 6.72 1.64 3.33
CA LEU A 36 7.61 0.60 2.81
C LEU A 36 7.74 -0.61 3.75
N SER A 37 7.45 -0.44 5.04
CA SER A 37 7.42 -1.54 6.00
C SER A 37 6.34 -2.58 5.70
N TYR A 38 5.30 -2.20 4.95
CA TYR A 38 4.17 -3.07 4.65
C TYR A 38 4.03 -3.37 3.15
N VAL A 39 4.78 -2.70 2.27
CA VAL A 39 4.66 -2.90 0.81
C VAL A 39 5.19 -4.27 0.39
N CYS A 40 4.38 -5.04 -0.35
CA CYS A 40 4.85 -6.23 -1.03
C CYS A 40 5.81 -5.82 -2.15
N GLY A 41 7.06 -6.24 -2.03
CA GLY A 41 8.19 -5.89 -2.88
C GLY A 41 9.28 -5.12 -2.13
N GLY A 42 9.03 -4.60 -0.93
CA GLY A 42 10.05 -3.87 -0.14
C GLY A 42 10.61 -2.60 -0.80
N GLU A 43 9.94 -2.12 -1.85
CA GLU A 43 10.31 -0.96 -2.66
C GLU A 43 9.05 -0.15 -3.00
N PRO A 44 9.19 1.16 -3.30
CA PRO A 44 8.06 1.96 -3.76
C PRO A 44 7.32 1.28 -4.90
N TYR A 45 5.98 1.28 -4.84
CA TYR A 45 5.10 0.66 -5.85
C TYR A 45 5.28 -0.86 -6.06
N GLY A 46 6.06 -1.51 -5.18
CA GLY A 46 6.32 -2.94 -5.20
C GLY A 46 7.55 -3.38 -5.99
N GLY A 47 8.30 -2.44 -6.60
CA GLY A 47 9.51 -2.77 -7.36
C GLY A 47 9.28 -3.84 -8.43
N GLU A 48 10.32 -4.65 -8.68
CA GLU A 48 10.26 -5.74 -9.68
C GLU A 48 9.67 -7.03 -9.11
N HIS A 49 9.83 -7.26 -7.81
CA HIS A 49 9.49 -8.54 -7.17
C HIS A 49 8.14 -8.55 -6.46
N GLY A 50 7.46 -7.41 -6.36
CA GLY A 50 6.24 -7.24 -5.58
C GLY A 50 5.03 -6.74 -6.38
N CYS A 51 3.85 -6.86 -5.78
CA CYS A 51 2.62 -6.35 -6.40
C CYS A 51 2.34 -4.88 -6.10
N GLY A 52 3.00 -4.27 -5.09
CA GLY A 52 2.72 -2.89 -4.65
C GLY A 52 1.55 -2.76 -3.68
N LEU A 53 0.92 -3.88 -3.28
CA LEU A 53 -0.08 -3.89 -2.21
C LEU A 53 0.55 -3.93 -0.82
N HIS A 54 -0.21 -3.58 0.21
CA HIS A 54 0.30 -3.42 1.58
C HIS A 54 -0.27 -4.47 2.53
N PHE A 55 0.62 -5.17 3.25
CA PHE A 55 0.27 -6.30 4.09
C PHE A 55 0.92 -6.19 5.46
N CYS A 56 0.21 -6.57 6.52
CA CYS A 56 0.79 -6.67 7.85
C CYS A 56 1.89 -7.76 7.90
N GLY A 57 2.72 -7.74 8.95
CA GLY A 57 3.82 -8.71 9.13
C GLY A 57 3.39 -10.18 8.99
N ASP A 58 2.21 -10.56 9.46
CA ASP A 58 1.68 -11.94 9.34
C ASP A 58 1.45 -12.39 7.89
N HIS A 59 1.23 -11.45 6.97
CA HIS A 59 0.92 -11.73 5.57
C HIS A 59 2.08 -11.38 4.62
N LEU A 60 3.23 -11.00 5.18
CA LEU A 60 4.49 -10.82 4.47
C LEU A 60 5.44 -11.98 4.76
N GLN A 61 6.11 -12.45 3.72
CA GLN A 61 7.14 -13.48 3.80
C GLN A 61 8.40 -12.98 3.11
N TYR A 62 9.57 -13.32 3.64
CA TYR A 62 10.84 -12.91 3.05
C TYR A 62 11.31 -13.92 2.00
N ARG A 63 11.70 -13.42 0.82
CA ARG A 63 12.23 -14.22 -0.28
C ARG A 63 13.48 -13.55 -0.85
N GLN A 64 14.52 -14.35 -1.05
CA GLN A 64 15.68 -13.98 -1.84
C GLN A 64 15.55 -14.60 -3.24
N PRO A 65 15.40 -13.80 -4.31
CA PRO A 65 15.48 -14.28 -5.68
C PRO A 65 16.84 -14.93 -5.97
N ARG A 66 16.86 -15.97 -6.80
CA ARG A 66 18.11 -16.63 -7.19
C ARG A 66 18.97 -15.67 -8.02
N GLY A 67 20.20 -15.43 -7.59
CA GLY A 67 21.14 -14.54 -8.28
C GLY A 67 21.09 -13.09 -7.80
N GLU A 68 20.33 -12.79 -6.74
CA GLU A 68 20.29 -11.48 -6.12
C GLU A 68 20.70 -11.56 -4.63
N ASP A 69 21.43 -10.56 -4.16
CA ASP A 69 21.87 -10.48 -2.76
C ASP A 69 20.79 -9.92 -1.82
N ARG A 70 19.75 -9.32 -2.38
CA ARG A 70 18.68 -8.65 -1.62
C ARG A 70 17.53 -9.60 -1.30
N VAL A 71 17.01 -9.45 -0.10
CA VAL A 71 15.78 -10.12 0.36
C VAL A 71 14.61 -9.16 0.22
N TYR A 72 13.53 -9.64 -0.38
CA TYR A 72 12.29 -8.89 -0.59
C TYR A 72 11.19 -9.45 0.30
N GLN A 73 10.30 -8.58 0.77
CA GLN A 73 9.10 -8.98 1.51
C GLN A 73 7.93 -9.13 0.53
N ASN A 74 7.32 -10.30 0.49
CA ASN A 74 6.33 -10.67 -0.51
C ASN A 74 5.06 -11.20 0.16
N CYS A 75 3.91 -10.87 -0.42
CA CYS A 75 2.67 -11.53 -0.06
C CYS A 75 2.63 -12.96 -0.63
N ARG A 76 1.76 -13.80 -0.07
CA ARG A 76 1.59 -15.20 -0.49
C ARG A 76 1.31 -15.37 -2.00
N ARG A 77 0.65 -14.40 -2.64
CA ARG A 77 0.35 -14.45 -4.09
C ARG A 77 1.62 -14.24 -4.92
N CYS A 78 2.44 -13.23 -4.59
CA CYS A 78 3.73 -13.01 -5.26
C CYS A 78 4.70 -14.17 -5.03
N MET A 79 4.69 -14.76 -3.82
CA MET A 79 5.49 -15.96 -3.52
C MET A 79 5.13 -17.17 -4.40
N THR A 80 3.90 -17.21 -4.90
CA THR A 80 3.37 -18.33 -5.71
C THR A 80 3.07 -17.93 -7.15
N TYR A 81 3.60 -16.78 -7.60
CA TYR A 81 3.40 -16.26 -8.97
C TYR A 81 1.93 -16.16 -9.40
N ARG A 82 1.05 -15.82 -8.45
CA ARG A 82 -0.38 -15.63 -8.69
C ARG A 82 -0.72 -14.15 -8.82
N LEU A 83 -1.85 -13.87 -9.49
CA LEU A 83 -2.40 -12.51 -9.58
C LEU A 83 -2.56 -11.88 -8.19
N PRO A 84 -2.30 -10.56 -8.05
CA PRO A 84 -2.47 -9.85 -6.79
C PRO A 84 -3.89 -9.97 -6.22
N TYR A 85 -4.02 -9.68 -4.92
CA TYR A 85 -5.32 -9.51 -4.31
C TYR A 85 -6.03 -8.26 -4.84
N LYS A 86 -7.34 -8.16 -4.58
CA LYS A 86 -8.05 -6.89 -4.77
C LYS A 86 -7.59 -5.91 -3.67
N PRO A 87 -7.18 -4.67 -3.99
CA PRO A 87 -6.86 -3.69 -2.97
C PRO A 87 -8.08 -3.42 -2.10
N LYS A 88 -7.86 -3.30 -0.79
CA LYS A 88 -8.91 -2.86 0.13
C LYS A 88 -9.15 -1.36 -0.02
N ALA A 89 -10.35 -0.95 0.41
CA ALA A 89 -10.72 0.45 0.50
C ALA A 89 -9.79 1.21 1.46
N ASP A 90 -9.80 2.54 1.32
CA ASP A 90 -9.10 3.43 2.25
C ASP A 90 -9.61 3.24 3.69
N HIS A 91 -8.72 3.46 4.66
CA HIS A 91 -9.10 3.44 6.06
C HIS A 91 -10.06 4.61 6.35
N PRO A 92 -11.10 4.45 7.19
CA PRO A 92 -12.04 5.52 7.51
C PRO A 92 -11.36 6.82 7.98
N GLU A 93 -10.34 6.70 8.84
CA GLU A 93 -9.54 7.85 9.28
C GLU A 93 -8.88 8.62 8.12
N TRP A 94 -8.41 7.91 7.09
CA TRP A 94 -7.83 8.55 5.90
C TRP A 94 -8.90 9.26 5.08
N THR A 95 -10.04 8.61 4.88
CA THR A 95 -11.18 9.18 4.16
C THR A 95 -11.70 10.43 4.86
N GLU A 96 -11.84 10.40 6.19
CA GLU A 96 -12.28 11.54 6.98
C GLU A 96 -11.27 12.69 6.90
N TRP A 97 -9.98 12.40 7.03
CA TRP A 97 -8.93 13.43 6.93
C TRP A 97 -8.94 14.14 5.58
N LYS A 98 -9.06 13.40 4.46
CA LYS A 98 -9.19 13.99 3.12
C LYS A 98 -10.45 14.87 2.97
N GLN A 99 -11.49 14.61 3.75
CA GLN A 99 -12.73 15.39 3.69
C GLN A 99 -12.69 16.65 4.56
N THR A 100 -12.02 16.62 5.71
CA THR A 100 -12.10 17.70 6.70
C THR A 100 -10.88 18.61 6.72
N ASP A 101 -9.68 18.09 6.40
CA ASP A 101 -8.45 18.84 6.59
C ASP A 101 -8.26 19.93 5.51
N PRO A 102 -7.85 21.15 5.89
CA PRO A 102 -7.61 22.23 4.94
C PRO A 102 -6.57 21.90 3.85
N SER A 103 -5.60 21.03 4.13
CA SER A 103 -4.57 20.61 3.17
C SER A 103 -5.13 19.90 1.93
N TRP A 104 -6.35 19.36 2.02
CA TRP A 104 -7.03 18.66 0.93
C TRP A 104 -8.11 19.51 0.23
N THR A 105 -8.15 20.82 0.47
CA THR A 105 -9.16 21.71 -0.12
C THR A 105 -9.14 21.70 -1.64
N GLU A 106 -7.95 21.76 -2.25
CA GLU A 106 -7.80 21.73 -3.71
C GLU A 106 -8.25 20.39 -4.31
N TRP A 107 -7.87 19.28 -3.67
CA TRP A 107 -8.32 17.94 -4.08
C TRP A 107 -9.83 17.79 -3.99
N ARG A 108 -10.48 18.31 -2.93
CA ARG A 108 -11.95 18.30 -2.83
C ARG A 108 -12.61 19.14 -3.91
N ALA A 109 -12.04 20.29 -4.25
CA ALA A 109 -12.56 21.16 -5.30
C ALA A 109 -12.42 20.56 -6.71
N SER A 110 -11.46 19.65 -6.93
CA SER A 110 -11.26 18.97 -8.21
C SER A 110 -12.09 17.69 -8.38
N GLN A 111 -12.74 17.20 -7.33
CA GLN A 111 -13.70 16.10 -7.45
C GLN A 111 -14.93 16.59 -8.23
N PRO A 112 -15.41 15.85 -9.25
CA PRO A 112 -16.65 16.19 -9.92
C PRO A 112 -17.80 16.17 -8.90
N ALA A 113 -18.68 17.17 -8.96
CA ALA A 113 -19.92 17.13 -8.19
C ALA A 113 -20.71 15.88 -8.60
N ALA A 114 -21.01 15.03 -7.61
CA ALA A 114 -21.76 13.80 -7.78
C ALA A 114 -23.19 14.04 -8.30
#